data_AF-A0A8X6SM84-F1
#
_entry.id   AF-A0A8X6SM84-F1
#
_cell.length_a   1.000
_cell.length_b   1.000
_cell.length_c   1.000
_cell.angle_alpha   90.00
_cell.angle_beta   90.00
_cell.angle_gamma   90.00
#
_symmetry.space_group_name_H-M   'P 1'
#
loop_
_entity.id
_entity.type
_entity.pdbx_description
1 polymer ?
#
loop_
_entity_poly.entity_id
_entity_poly.type
_entity_poly.pdbx_seq_one_letter_code
_entity_poly.pdbx_strand_id
1 'polypeptide(L)'
;MSKYCPTCISAKNELGETTAEYDVWYSGHKIFCQINHVGTLEAMEMKAAAKIRSHLEACGFRYTTLLSDGDAKTHEFLNSLKIYGPDVEILKEECINHISKRLGTSLRNLVKDWRAKGITIGKKSYGSLKETTIKKLTQHYQKAILENKGVIQGMKKSIYATLYHSISTDKNPMHMKCPPGKDSWCFYRRALAKDEKPAPHKFNIGTPINPDYFTKIVSIYQKLASDSLLNGCARCLTQNSNESLHSVIWSKCSKETSAKPRCVNIAVSEAVSEYNFGTLKALKEIQKAANLDIGEEAVQIAATRDYRRKKERNRQSNLAFRIARRKVKLANMRKEKYSKKKEGITYSTGFFKHKCKKKR
;
A
#
# COMPACT_ATOMS: atom_id res chain seq x y z
N MET A 1 -16.63 -12.29 -5.11
CA MET A 1 -17.66 -12.16 -6.17
C MET A 1 -17.12 -12.80 -7.44
N SER A 2 -17.99 -13.20 -8.38
CA SER A 2 -17.60 -13.88 -9.63
C SER A 2 -18.48 -13.45 -10.80
N LYS A 3 -17.86 -13.39 -11.98
CA LYS A 3 -18.51 -13.23 -13.28
C LYS A 3 -18.61 -14.55 -14.06
N TYR A 4 -18.10 -15.63 -13.46
CA TYR A 4 -17.88 -16.90 -14.10
C TYR A 4 -18.68 -17.99 -13.40
N CYS A 5 -19.40 -18.79 -14.19
CA CYS A 5 -20.01 -20.03 -13.79
C CYS A 5 -19.71 -21.08 -14.87
N PRO A 6 -18.99 -22.17 -14.56
CA PRO A 6 -18.69 -23.21 -15.54
C PRO A 6 -19.96 -23.79 -16.16
N THR A 7 -20.97 -24.04 -15.32
CA THR A 7 -22.25 -24.64 -15.71
C THR A 7 -23.02 -23.73 -16.68
N CYS A 8 -22.99 -22.41 -16.48
CA CYS A 8 -23.54 -21.47 -17.46
C CYS A 8 -22.81 -21.52 -18.79
N ILE A 9 -21.49 -21.70 -18.80
CA ILE A 9 -20.70 -21.73 -20.05
C ILE A 9 -20.95 -23.01 -20.82
N SER A 10 -20.98 -24.16 -20.14
CA SER A 10 -21.36 -25.43 -20.76
C SER A 10 -22.76 -25.35 -21.35
N ALA A 11 -23.75 -24.88 -20.59
CA ALA A 11 -25.12 -24.74 -21.08
C ALA A 11 -25.24 -23.75 -22.26
N LYS A 12 -24.48 -22.65 -22.27
CA LYS A 12 -24.44 -21.74 -23.42
C LYS A 12 -23.89 -22.40 -24.67
N ASN A 13 -22.86 -23.25 -24.53
CA ASN A 13 -22.26 -23.97 -25.63
C ASN A 13 -23.16 -25.10 -26.15
N GLU A 14 -23.88 -25.77 -25.25
CA GLU A 14 -24.72 -26.94 -25.56
C GLU A 14 -26.12 -26.55 -26.06
N LEU A 15 -26.77 -25.57 -25.43
CA LEU A 15 -28.15 -25.16 -25.72
C LEU A 15 -28.22 -23.93 -26.63
N GLY A 16 -27.16 -23.14 -26.73
CA GLY A 16 -27.13 -21.83 -27.40
C GLY A 16 -27.68 -20.71 -26.52
N GLU A 17 -26.93 -19.61 -26.36
CA GLU A 17 -27.29 -18.52 -25.42
C GLU A 17 -28.61 -17.81 -25.71
N THR A 18 -29.08 -17.84 -26.97
CA THR A 18 -30.28 -17.11 -27.42
C THR A 18 -31.49 -18.02 -27.62
N THR A 19 -31.46 -19.26 -27.14
CA THR A 19 -32.53 -20.25 -27.34
C THR A 19 -33.50 -20.28 -26.16
N ALA A 20 -34.74 -20.67 -26.43
CA ALA A 20 -35.76 -20.81 -25.38
C ALA A 20 -35.38 -21.92 -24.39
N GLU A 21 -34.67 -22.95 -24.85
CA GLU A 21 -34.12 -24.04 -24.05
C GLU A 21 -33.13 -23.52 -23.00
N TYR A 22 -32.26 -22.58 -23.38
CA TYR A 22 -31.35 -21.93 -22.44
C TYR A 22 -32.09 -21.09 -21.40
N ASP A 23 -33.14 -20.36 -21.79
CA ASP A 23 -33.90 -19.52 -20.86
C ASP A 23 -34.65 -20.34 -19.80
N VAL A 24 -35.25 -21.47 -20.20
CA VAL A 24 -35.90 -22.41 -19.27
C VAL A 24 -34.87 -23.02 -18.33
N TRP A 25 -33.73 -23.48 -18.86
CA TRP A 25 -32.64 -24.03 -18.05
C TRP A 25 -32.07 -22.99 -17.06
N TYR A 26 -31.82 -21.77 -17.54
CA TYR A 26 -31.21 -20.70 -16.75
C TYR A 26 -32.14 -20.27 -15.60
N SER A 27 -33.45 -20.27 -15.83
CA SER A 27 -34.45 -19.97 -14.80
C SER A 27 -34.34 -20.93 -13.61
N GLY A 28 -34.16 -22.23 -13.86
CA GLY A 28 -33.91 -23.22 -12.81
C GLY A 28 -32.49 -23.14 -12.21
N HIS A 29 -31.49 -22.82 -13.04
CA HIS A 29 -30.10 -22.71 -12.60
C HIS A 29 -29.82 -21.45 -11.77
N LYS A 30 -30.65 -20.41 -11.87
CA LYS A 30 -30.41 -19.09 -11.27
C LYS A 30 -30.05 -19.15 -9.78
N ILE A 31 -30.65 -20.06 -9.02
CA ILE A 31 -30.38 -20.27 -7.59
C ILE A 31 -29.02 -20.94 -7.31
N PHE A 32 -28.47 -21.69 -8.27
CA PHE A 32 -27.17 -22.36 -8.20
C PHE A 32 -26.06 -21.60 -8.94
N CYS A 33 -26.42 -20.53 -9.65
CA CYS A 33 -25.51 -19.76 -10.47
C CYS A 33 -24.40 -19.12 -9.62
N GLN A 34 -23.16 -19.29 -10.08
CA GLN A 34 -21.98 -18.73 -9.41
C GLN A 34 -21.70 -17.28 -9.82
N ILE A 35 -22.37 -16.78 -10.85
CA ILE A 35 -22.26 -15.39 -11.30
C ILE A 35 -23.04 -14.51 -10.31
N ASN A 36 -22.33 -13.65 -9.58
CA ASN A 36 -22.93 -12.73 -8.61
C ASN A 36 -22.40 -11.31 -8.73
N HIS A 37 -21.75 -10.99 -9.85
CA HIS A 37 -21.29 -9.64 -10.18
C HIS A 37 -21.44 -9.37 -11.68
N VAL A 38 -21.94 -8.19 -11.99
CA VAL A 38 -22.10 -7.64 -13.34
C VAL A 38 -21.32 -6.32 -13.41
N GLY A 39 -20.61 -6.05 -14.52
CA GLY A 39 -19.78 -4.85 -14.70
C GLY A 39 -18.29 -5.15 -14.86
N THR A 40 -17.39 -4.19 -14.65
CA THR A 40 -15.92 -4.41 -14.79
C THR A 40 -15.31 -5.10 -13.56
N LEU A 41 -14.03 -5.47 -13.62
CA LEU A 41 -13.31 -5.98 -12.44
C LEU A 41 -13.07 -4.86 -11.42
N GLU A 42 -12.80 -3.62 -11.85
CA GLU A 42 -12.64 -2.50 -10.91
C GLU A 42 -13.93 -2.21 -10.15
N ALA A 43 -15.09 -2.37 -10.80
CA ALA A 43 -16.39 -2.21 -10.14
C ALA A 43 -16.65 -3.24 -9.02
N MET A 44 -15.89 -4.35 -8.98
CA MET A 44 -16.09 -5.37 -7.94
C MET A 44 -15.77 -4.84 -6.54
N GLU A 45 -14.74 -4.01 -6.40
CA GLU A 45 -14.36 -3.47 -5.09
C GLU A 45 -15.50 -2.62 -4.50
N MET A 46 -16.04 -1.71 -5.30
CA MET A 46 -17.13 -0.82 -4.92
C MET A 46 -18.39 -1.60 -4.52
N LYS A 47 -18.80 -2.57 -5.36
CA LYS A 47 -19.97 -3.41 -5.09
C LYS A 47 -19.78 -4.30 -3.86
N ALA A 48 -18.59 -4.86 -3.66
CA ALA A 48 -18.26 -5.65 -2.48
C ALA A 48 -18.31 -4.79 -1.20
N ALA A 49 -17.73 -3.58 -1.23
CA ALA A 49 -17.75 -2.65 -0.11
C ALA A 49 -19.19 -2.27 0.28
N ALA A 50 -20.04 -1.97 -0.71
CA ALA A 50 -21.46 -1.69 -0.48
C ALA A 50 -22.18 -2.89 0.16
N LYS A 51 -21.99 -4.10 -0.39
CA LYS A 51 -22.62 -5.32 0.16
C LYS A 51 -22.21 -5.58 1.61
N ILE A 52 -20.92 -5.40 1.94
CA ILE A 52 -20.42 -5.54 3.31
C ILE A 52 -21.06 -4.50 4.22
N ARG A 53 -21.12 -3.23 3.78
CA ARG A 53 -21.67 -2.12 4.58
C ARG A 53 -23.17 -2.28 4.85
N SER A 54 -23.96 -2.63 3.84
CA SER A 54 -25.40 -2.89 4.00
C SER A 54 -25.68 -4.09 4.91
N HIS A 55 -24.87 -5.15 4.80
CA HIS A 55 -25.01 -6.29 5.71
C HIS A 55 -24.71 -5.91 7.16
N LEU A 56 -23.62 -5.16 7.39
CA LEU A 56 -23.26 -4.68 8.73
C LEU A 56 -24.34 -3.78 9.32
N GLU A 57 -24.96 -2.92 8.50
CA GLU A 57 -26.09 -2.11 8.94
C GLU A 57 -27.28 -2.94 9.38
N ALA A 58 -27.64 -3.96 8.61
CA ALA A 58 -28.71 -4.89 8.96
C ALA A 58 -28.42 -5.64 10.28
N CYS A 59 -27.14 -5.81 10.62
CA CYS A 59 -26.69 -6.34 11.90
C CYS A 59 -26.60 -5.27 13.02
N GLY A 60 -27.01 -4.03 12.79
CA GLY A 60 -26.99 -2.93 13.76
C GLY A 60 -25.67 -2.15 13.85
N PHE A 61 -24.73 -2.37 12.91
CA PHE A 61 -23.43 -1.70 12.91
C PHE A 61 -23.30 -0.64 11.83
N ARG A 62 -22.80 0.54 12.21
CA ARG A 62 -22.44 1.63 11.28
C ARG A 62 -20.95 1.93 11.36
N TYR A 63 -20.28 1.84 10.22
CA TYR A 63 -18.86 2.15 10.09
C TYR A 63 -18.69 3.38 9.21
N THR A 64 -18.51 4.52 9.85
CA THR A 64 -18.47 5.85 9.21
C THR A 64 -17.08 6.25 8.72
N THR A 65 -16.14 5.31 8.64
CA THR A 65 -14.77 5.59 8.17
C THR A 65 -14.28 4.48 7.26
N LEU A 66 -13.63 4.87 6.15
CA LEU A 66 -12.98 4.00 5.19
C LEU A 66 -11.50 4.37 5.07
N LEU A 67 -10.62 3.48 5.50
CA LEU A 67 -9.18 3.60 5.27
C LEU A 67 -8.81 3.02 3.90
N SER A 68 -8.40 3.86 2.94
CA SER A 68 -8.03 3.43 1.60
C SER A 68 -6.63 3.88 1.15
N ASP A 69 -6.14 3.23 0.10
CA ASP A 69 -4.86 3.52 -0.56
C ASP A 69 -5.09 4.50 -1.71
N GLY A 70 -5.35 5.78 -1.40
CA GLY A 70 -5.36 6.89 -2.36
C GLY A 70 -6.48 6.93 -3.40
N ASP A 71 -7.12 5.81 -3.75
CA ASP A 71 -8.30 5.76 -4.62
C ASP A 71 -9.55 6.27 -3.89
N ALA A 72 -10.37 7.04 -4.60
CA ALA A 72 -11.56 7.69 -4.07
C ALA A 72 -12.87 7.08 -4.59
N LYS A 73 -12.83 6.23 -5.63
CA LYS A 73 -14.05 5.75 -6.31
C LYS A 73 -14.95 4.95 -5.38
N THR A 74 -14.37 4.05 -4.57
CA THR A 74 -15.12 3.28 -3.58
C THR A 74 -15.75 4.19 -2.52
N HIS A 75 -15.06 5.23 -2.07
CA HIS A 75 -15.58 6.18 -1.07
C HIS A 75 -16.73 7.02 -1.63
N GLU A 76 -16.57 7.58 -2.83
CA GLU A 76 -17.59 8.36 -3.54
C GLU A 76 -18.85 7.50 -3.80
N PHE A 77 -18.66 6.27 -4.29
CA PHE A 77 -19.74 5.34 -4.53
C PHE A 77 -20.52 5.01 -3.25
N LEU A 78 -19.85 4.72 -2.15
CA LEU A 78 -20.51 4.42 -0.87
C LEU A 78 -21.35 5.60 -0.36
N ASN A 79 -20.84 6.83 -0.48
CA ASN A 79 -21.61 8.03 -0.09
C ASN A 79 -22.80 8.29 -1.03
N SER A 80 -22.66 8.02 -2.33
CA SER A 80 -23.79 8.13 -3.27
C SER A 80 -24.93 7.16 -2.96
N LEU A 81 -24.63 6.00 -2.37
CA LEU A 81 -25.63 5.01 -1.97
C LEU A 81 -26.39 5.41 -0.70
N LYS A 82 -25.87 6.35 0.10
CA LYS A 82 -26.46 6.79 1.38
C LYS A 82 -26.87 5.60 2.26
N ILE A 83 -26.00 4.59 2.37
CA ILE A 83 -26.30 3.30 3.04
C ILE A 83 -26.89 3.55 4.43
N TYR A 84 -26.24 4.42 5.22
CA TYR A 84 -26.64 4.75 6.59
C TYR A 84 -27.68 5.87 6.72
N GLY A 85 -28.34 6.25 5.62
CA GLY A 85 -29.24 7.41 5.54
C GLY A 85 -28.54 8.69 5.06
N PRO A 86 -29.32 9.77 4.82
CA PRO A 86 -28.82 11.03 4.25
C PRO A 86 -27.93 11.82 5.22
N ASP A 87 -28.07 11.61 6.52
CA ASP A 87 -27.40 12.39 7.57
C ASP A 87 -26.04 11.81 7.99
N VAL A 88 -25.67 10.64 7.45
CA VAL A 88 -24.46 9.92 7.86
C VAL A 88 -23.49 9.83 6.69
N GLU A 89 -22.45 10.65 6.75
CA GLU A 89 -21.33 10.60 5.80
C GLU A 89 -20.33 9.50 6.18
N ILE A 90 -19.85 8.76 5.18
CA ILE A 90 -18.70 7.89 5.33
C ILE A 90 -17.45 8.73 5.07
N LEU A 91 -16.61 8.91 6.08
CA LEU A 91 -15.35 9.64 5.98
C LEU A 91 -14.25 8.78 5.33
N LYS A 92 -13.37 9.44 4.59
CA LYS A 92 -12.18 8.81 4.00
C LYS A 92 -10.96 9.08 4.86
N GLU A 93 -10.29 8.02 5.28
CA GLU A 93 -8.94 8.07 5.82
C GLU A 93 -7.93 7.52 4.80
N GLU A 94 -6.73 8.08 4.84
CA GLU A 94 -5.66 7.81 3.90
C GLU A 94 -4.53 7.04 4.59
N CYS A 95 -4.10 5.96 3.95
CA CYS A 95 -2.95 5.19 4.39
C CYS A 95 -1.67 6.04 4.37
N ILE A 96 -0.99 6.17 5.51
CA ILE A 96 0.21 7.02 5.63
C ILE A 96 1.35 6.56 4.71
N ASN A 97 1.46 5.24 4.50
CA ASN A 97 2.44 4.67 3.57
C ASN A 97 2.15 5.12 2.13
N HIS A 98 0.88 5.23 1.76
CA HIS A 98 0.46 5.66 0.42
C HIS A 98 0.70 7.16 0.22
N ILE A 99 0.33 8.01 1.18
CA ILE A 99 0.62 9.46 1.12
C ILE A 99 2.12 9.71 0.99
N SER A 100 2.94 9.03 1.79
CA SER A 100 4.40 9.14 1.69
C SER A 100 4.89 8.78 0.28
N LYS A 101 4.44 7.64 -0.26
CA LYS A 101 4.77 7.24 -1.65
C LYS A 101 4.33 8.28 -2.68
N ARG A 102 3.20 8.97 -2.47
CA ARG A 102 2.69 10.03 -3.36
C ARG A 102 3.72 11.14 -3.55
N LEU A 103 4.38 11.62 -2.49
CA LEU A 103 5.48 12.59 -2.61
C LEU A 103 6.61 12.06 -3.50
N GLY A 104 7.08 10.83 -3.23
CA GLY A 104 8.14 10.21 -4.01
C GLY A 104 7.78 10.06 -5.48
N THR A 105 6.54 9.65 -5.79
CA THR A 105 6.04 9.54 -7.16
C THR A 105 5.94 10.91 -7.84
N SER A 106 5.38 11.92 -7.17
CA SER A 106 5.30 13.28 -7.70
C SER A 106 6.67 13.87 -8.02
N LEU A 107 7.66 13.67 -7.15
CA LEU A 107 9.03 14.13 -7.42
C LEU A 107 9.70 13.38 -8.58
N ARG A 108 9.46 12.07 -8.73
CA ARG A 108 9.97 11.30 -9.89
C ARG A 108 9.33 11.75 -11.19
N ASN A 109 8.02 12.01 -11.18
CA ASN A 109 7.31 12.53 -12.35
C ASN A 109 7.85 13.92 -12.72
N LEU A 110 8.03 14.81 -11.73
CA LEU A 110 8.66 16.12 -11.94
C LEU A 110 10.03 15.98 -12.63
N VAL A 111 10.89 15.07 -12.17
CA VAL A 111 12.19 14.82 -12.80
C VAL A 111 12.05 14.37 -14.27
N LYS A 112 11.07 13.51 -14.57
CA LYS A 112 10.78 13.07 -15.95
C LYS A 112 10.27 14.22 -16.82
N ASP A 113 9.34 15.02 -16.30
CA ASP A 113 8.70 16.12 -17.03
C ASP A 113 9.73 17.20 -17.39
N TRP A 114 10.61 17.58 -16.46
CA TRP A 114 11.68 18.54 -16.76
C TRP A 114 12.73 17.97 -17.70
N ARG A 115 13.02 16.66 -17.61
CA ARG A 115 13.93 16.01 -18.55
C ARG A 115 13.37 16.04 -19.98
N ALA A 116 12.06 15.88 -20.16
CA ALA A 116 11.41 16.03 -21.46
C ALA A 116 11.53 17.46 -22.02
N LYS A 117 11.61 18.47 -21.13
CA LYS A 117 11.86 19.88 -21.48
C LYS A 117 13.35 20.23 -21.62
N GLY A 118 14.25 19.25 -21.69
CA GLY A 118 15.70 19.46 -21.82
C GLY A 118 16.43 19.83 -20.52
N ILE A 119 15.72 20.03 -19.39
CA ILE A 119 16.31 20.44 -18.11
C ILE A 119 16.51 19.22 -17.22
N THR A 120 17.77 18.90 -16.90
CA THR A 120 18.05 17.72 -16.07
C THR A 120 18.27 18.08 -14.60
N ILE A 121 17.28 17.79 -13.74
CA ILE A 121 17.34 18.03 -12.28
C ILE A 121 17.71 16.78 -11.45
N GLY A 122 17.84 15.61 -12.10
CA GLY A 122 18.14 14.32 -11.47
C GLY A 122 19.55 13.75 -11.71
N LYS A 123 20.52 14.59 -12.13
CA LYS A 123 21.91 14.16 -12.42
C LYS A 123 22.64 13.69 -11.14
N LYS A 124 23.82 13.08 -11.27
CA LYS A 124 24.69 12.75 -10.12
C LYS A 124 25.44 13.99 -9.59
N SER A 125 24.72 15.02 -9.18
CA SER A 125 25.30 16.24 -8.59
C SER A 125 24.81 16.47 -7.16
N TYR A 126 25.52 17.31 -6.40
CA TYR A 126 25.05 17.82 -5.11
C TYR A 126 23.73 18.58 -5.31
N GLY A 127 22.76 18.43 -4.41
CA GLY A 127 21.47 19.10 -4.53
C GLY A 127 20.50 18.52 -5.58
N SER A 128 20.89 17.50 -6.33
CA SER A 128 20.04 16.88 -7.36
C SER A 128 18.90 16.01 -6.78
N LEU A 129 17.78 15.98 -7.50
CA LEU A 129 16.66 15.05 -7.26
C LEU A 129 16.94 13.67 -7.86
N LYS A 130 18.09 13.09 -7.53
CA LYS A 130 18.39 11.67 -7.80
C LYS A 130 17.53 10.75 -6.94
N GLU A 131 17.37 9.50 -7.36
CA GLU A 131 16.50 8.51 -6.69
C GLU A 131 16.78 8.38 -5.18
N THR A 132 18.05 8.41 -4.77
CA THR A 132 18.41 8.35 -3.34
C THR A 132 18.00 9.59 -2.56
N THR A 133 18.04 10.78 -3.17
CA THR A 133 17.54 12.03 -2.58
C THR A 133 16.03 11.96 -2.42
N ILE A 134 15.30 11.58 -3.49
CA ILE A 134 13.83 11.47 -3.47
C ILE A 134 13.38 10.48 -2.38
N LYS A 135 14.06 9.34 -2.25
CA LYS A 135 13.76 8.36 -1.20
C LYS A 135 13.94 8.94 0.21
N LYS A 136 15.00 9.71 0.46
CA LYS A 136 15.20 10.37 1.75
C LYS A 136 14.14 11.44 2.03
N LEU A 137 13.81 12.28 1.04
CA LEU A 137 12.74 13.29 1.16
C LEU A 137 11.39 12.65 1.49
N THR A 138 11.08 11.54 0.83
CA THR A 138 9.87 10.74 1.10
C THR A 138 9.85 10.22 2.55
N GLN A 139 11.00 9.76 3.06
CA GLN A 139 11.13 9.31 4.45
C GLN A 139 10.99 10.45 5.45
N HIS A 140 11.61 11.60 5.19
CA HIS A 140 11.50 12.79 6.03
C HIS A 140 10.07 13.31 6.10
N TYR A 141 9.37 13.33 4.96
CA TYR A 141 7.95 13.67 4.89
C TYR A 141 7.08 12.72 5.73
N GLN A 142 7.28 11.41 5.58
CA GLN A 142 6.54 10.43 6.41
C GLN A 142 6.82 10.62 7.90
N LYS A 143 8.09 10.83 8.26
CA LYS A 143 8.51 11.05 9.63
C LYS A 143 7.88 12.32 10.21
N ALA A 144 7.83 13.41 9.44
CA ALA A 144 7.18 14.65 9.85
C ALA A 144 5.69 14.47 10.20
N ILE A 145 4.97 13.64 9.44
CA ILE A 145 3.57 13.29 9.75
C ILE A 145 3.50 12.42 11.01
N LEU A 146 4.32 11.37 11.11
CA LEU A 146 4.32 10.44 12.23
C LEU A 146 4.63 11.11 13.57
N GLU A 147 5.62 12.02 13.61
CA GLU A 147 6.02 12.75 14.82
C GLU A 147 4.99 13.78 15.28
N ASN A 148 4.05 14.17 14.41
CA ASN A 148 3.00 15.14 14.69
C ASN A 148 1.61 14.50 14.58
N LYS A 149 1.49 13.20 14.90
CA LYS A 149 0.23 12.45 14.85
C LYS A 149 -0.89 13.20 15.57
N GLY A 150 -2.02 13.38 14.88
CA GLY A 150 -3.19 14.11 15.37
C GLY A 150 -3.10 15.63 15.35
N VAL A 151 -1.93 16.22 15.06
CA VAL A 151 -1.70 17.67 15.11
C VAL A 151 -1.42 18.23 13.72
N ILE A 152 -2.47 18.58 12.98
CA ILE A 152 -2.41 18.98 11.56
C ILE A 152 -1.44 20.15 11.32
N GLN A 153 -1.51 21.20 12.13
CA GLN A 153 -0.60 22.34 12.00
C GLN A 153 0.86 21.95 12.30
N GLY A 154 1.08 21.02 13.23
CA GLY A 154 2.37 20.43 13.51
C GLY A 154 2.92 19.65 12.31
N MET A 155 2.08 18.82 11.68
CA MET A 155 2.42 18.10 10.46
C MET A 155 2.82 19.07 9.34
N LYS A 156 2.01 20.10 9.07
CA LYS A 156 2.31 21.14 8.07
C LYS A 156 3.65 21.80 8.35
N LYS A 157 3.83 22.31 9.57
CA LYS A 157 5.05 23.00 10.00
C LYS A 157 6.28 22.11 9.81
N SER A 158 6.20 20.85 10.24
CA SER A 158 7.28 19.89 10.12
C SER A 158 7.57 19.49 8.67
N ILE A 159 6.53 19.27 7.84
CA ILE A 159 6.69 18.99 6.41
C ILE A 159 7.45 20.13 5.72
N TYR A 160 7.03 21.38 5.92
CA TYR A 160 7.75 22.51 5.38
C TYR A 160 9.15 22.65 5.97
N ALA A 161 9.34 22.41 7.27
CA ALA A 161 10.67 22.42 7.88
C ALA A 161 11.64 21.48 7.16
N THR A 162 11.21 20.27 6.77
CA THR A 162 12.06 19.34 6.02
C THR A 162 12.47 19.91 4.65
N LEU A 163 11.55 20.53 3.91
CA LEU A 163 11.83 21.15 2.61
C LEU A 163 12.79 22.34 2.72
N TYR A 164 12.46 23.30 3.60
CA TYR A 164 13.24 24.52 3.78
C TYR A 164 14.64 24.23 4.33
N HIS A 165 14.75 23.25 5.24
CA HIS A 165 16.06 22.77 5.70
C HIS A 165 16.90 22.21 4.55
N SER A 166 16.29 21.43 3.65
CA SER A 166 16.98 20.78 2.53
C SER A 166 17.50 21.77 1.46
N ILE A 167 16.84 22.91 1.25
CA ILE A 167 17.27 23.95 0.30
C ILE A 167 18.17 25.03 0.94
N SER A 168 18.33 25.00 2.27
CA SER A 168 19.06 26.02 3.01
C SER A 168 20.53 26.06 2.62
N THR A 169 21.13 27.25 2.60
CA THR A 169 22.56 27.45 2.30
C THR A 169 23.18 28.41 3.29
N ASP A 170 24.52 28.48 3.33
CA ASP A 170 25.22 29.45 4.18
C ASP A 170 24.86 30.90 3.83
N LYS A 171 24.59 31.19 2.54
CA LYS A 171 24.17 32.53 2.07
C LYS A 171 22.71 32.85 2.37
N ASN A 172 21.86 31.83 2.39
CA ASN A 172 20.42 31.96 2.65
C ASN A 172 19.96 30.85 3.63
N PRO A 173 20.13 31.06 4.94
CA PRO A 173 19.76 30.08 5.95
C PRO A 173 18.23 30.04 6.19
N MET A 174 17.58 28.94 5.80
CA MET A 174 16.12 28.78 5.84
C MET A 174 15.64 27.87 6.97
N HIS A 175 16.19 28.01 8.17
CA HIS A 175 15.86 27.15 9.31
C HIS A 175 14.68 27.64 10.15
N MET A 176 13.96 28.66 9.69
CA MET A 176 12.87 29.30 10.42
C MET A 176 11.77 28.34 10.89
N LYS A 177 11.43 27.35 10.07
CA LYS A 177 10.39 26.35 10.38
C LYS A 177 10.89 25.15 11.16
N CYS A 178 12.21 24.98 11.30
CA CYS A 178 12.79 23.88 12.08
C CYS A 178 12.44 24.04 13.58
N PRO A 179 12.32 22.91 14.32
CA PRO A 179 12.09 22.98 15.76
C PRO A 179 13.25 23.73 16.45
N PRO A 180 12.96 24.64 17.41
CA PRO A 180 13.99 25.30 18.21
C PRO A 180 14.55 24.36 19.29
N GLY A 181 15.57 24.82 20.01
CA GLY A 181 16.09 24.15 21.21
C GLY A 181 17.31 23.28 20.97
N LYS A 182 17.95 22.88 22.08
CA LYS A 182 19.21 22.12 22.10
C LYS A 182 19.05 20.69 21.57
N ASP A 183 17.83 20.15 21.65
CA ASP A 183 17.47 18.81 21.15
C ASP A 183 16.94 18.83 19.71
N SER A 184 16.99 19.98 19.04
CA SER A 184 16.58 20.09 17.65
C SER A 184 17.42 19.18 16.75
N TRP A 185 16.73 18.45 15.86
CA TRP A 185 17.39 17.71 14.78
C TRP A 185 18.08 18.64 13.78
N CYS A 186 17.69 19.92 13.74
CA CYS A 186 18.30 20.93 12.90
C CYS A 186 19.59 21.47 13.54
N PHE A 187 20.73 21.20 12.90
CA PHE A 187 22.04 21.64 13.39
C PHE A 187 22.10 23.16 13.63
N TYR A 188 21.46 23.95 12.75
CA TYR A 188 21.49 25.41 12.81
C TYR A 188 20.70 25.93 14.01
N ARG A 189 19.47 25.43 14.22
CA ARG A 189 18.65 25.82 15.39
C ARG A 189 19.27 25.39 16.70
N ARG A 190 19.92 24.22 16.71
CA ARG A 190 20.64 23.71 17.87
C ARG A 190 21.85 24.56 18.23
N ALA A 191 22.63 25.01 17.24
CA ALA A 191 23.77 25.91 17.48
C ALA A 191 23.29 27.25 18.05
N LEU A 192 22.24 27.84 17.46
CA LEU A 192 21.64 29.07 18.00
C LEU A 192 21.12 28.92 19.43
N ALA A 193 20.52 27.77 19.78
CA ALA A 193 20.04 27.51 21.14
C ALA A 193 21.16 27.24 22.17
N LYS A 194 22.41 27.11 21.71
CA LYS A 194 23.61 26.97 22.53
C LYS A 194 24.50 28.22 22.48
N ASP A 195 24.06 29.27 21.81
CA ASP A 195 24.85 30.48 21.55
C ASP A 195 26.16 30.19 20.79
N GLU A 196 26.13 29.15 19.93
CA GLU A 196 27.25 28.73 19.09
C GLU A 196 27.06 29.18 17.64
N LYS A 197 28.17 29.40 16.92
CA LYS A 197 28.14 29.67 15.48
C LYS A 197 27.70 28.42 14.70
N PRO A 198 26.66 28.49 13.85
CA PRO A 198 26.24 27.34 13.05
C PRO A 198 27.34 26.84 12.11
N ALA A 199 27.49 25.51 12.05
CA ALA A 199 28.43 24.87 11.14
C ALA A 199 28.04 25.05 9.65
N PRO A 200 28.96 24.86 8.70
CA PRO A 200 28.66 25.03 7.27
C PRO A 200 27.58 24.07 6.76
N HIS A 201 26.65 24.57 5.96
CA HIS A 201 25.51 23.80 5.43
C HIS A 201 25.94 22.63 4.55
N LYS A 202 27.02 22.81 3.78
CA LYS A 202 27.53 21.81 2.80
C LYS A 202 27.68 20.41 3.40
N PHE A 203 28.14 20.33 4.66
CA PHE A 203 28.43 19.09 5.36
C PHE A 203 27.33 18.67 6.34
N ASN A 204 26.44 19.59 6.74
CA ASN A 204 25.46 19.36 7.80
C ASN A 204 24.03 19.15 7.28
N ILE A 205 23.75 19.46 6.01
CA ILE A 205 22.50 19.04 5.38
C ILE A 205 22.65 17.62 4.84
N GLY A 206 22.00 16.65 5.48
CA GLY A 206 22.07 15.24 5.07
C GLY A 206 21.34 14.92 3.75
N THR A 207 20.42 15.79 3.31
CA THR A 207 19.63 15.65 2.07
C THR A 207 19.49 17.00 1.36
N PRO A 208 20.57 17.52 0.76
CA PRO A 208 20.54 18.85 0.15
C PRO A 208 19.77 18.83 -1.17
N ILE A 209 19.11 19.94 -1.46
CA ILE A 209 18.42 20.23 -2.73
C ILE A 209 18.97 21.56 -3.26
N ASN A 210 19.23 21.65 -4.57
CA ASN A 210 19.63 22.91 -5.18
C ASN A 210 18.49 23.94 -5.03
N PRO A 211 18.75 25.15 -4.47
CA PRO A 211 17.77 26.23 -4.39
C PRO A 211 17.02 26.53 -5.70
N ASP A 212 17.65 26.37 -6.86
CA ASP A 212 17.03 26.59 -8.18
C ASP A 212 15.84 25.65 -8.47
N TYR A 213 15.75 24.55 -7.71
CA TYR A 213 14.67 23.58 -7.82
C TYR A 213 13.50 23.91 -6.88
N PHE A 214 13.66 24.84 -5.95
CA PHE A 214 12.65 25.18 -4.94
C PHE A 214 11.31 25.55 -5.59
N THR A 215 11.33 26.46 -6.58
CA THR A 215 10.12 26.89 -7.30
C THR A 215 9.41 25.75 -8.03
N LYS A 216 10.14 24.67 -8.35
CA LYS A 216 9.62 23.49 -9.07
C LYS A 216 9.01 22.46 -8.11
N ILE A 217 9.49 22.38 -6.87
CA ILE A 217 9.08 21.36 -5.88
C ILE A 217 8.08 21.89 -4.85
N VAL A 218 8.04 23.20 -4.60
CA VAL A 218 7.22 23.78 -3.52
C VAL A 218 5.73 23.52 -3.73
N SER A 219 5.24 23.53 -4.97
CA SER A 219 3.83 23.24 -5.30
C SER A 219 3.42 21.81 -4.95
N ILE A 220 4.33 20.84 -5.11
CA ILE A 220 4.11 19.45 -4.71
C ILE A 220 3.97 19.36 -3.20
N TYR A 221 4.86 20.03 -2.45
CA TYR A 221 4.80 20.05 -0.99
C TYR A 221 3.55 20.78 -0.49
N GLN A 222 3.14 21.90 -1.12
CA GLN A 222 1.91 22.61 -0.79
C GLN A 222 0.68 21.72 -0.97
N LYS A 223 0.57 21.04 -2.11
CA LYS A 223 -0.54 20.10 -2.36
C LYS A 223 -0.57 18.96 -1.34
N LEU A 224 0.60 18.44 -0.97
CA LEU A 224 0.71 17.33 -0.02
C LEU A 224 0.66 17.77 1.45
N ALA A 225 0.72 19.06 1.73
CA ALA A 225 0.53 19.63 3.06
C ALA A 225 -0.85 20.29 3.21
N SER A 226 -1.82 20.01 2.34
CA SER A 226 -3.17 20.55 2.47
C SER A 226 -3.87 20.03 3.73
N ASP A 227 -4.74 20.82 4.36
CA ASP A 227 -5.51 20.36 5.52
C ASP A 227 -6.38 19.15 5.16
N SER A 228 -6.99 19.16 3.97
CA SER A 228 -7.81 18.04 3.49
C SER A 228 -7.04 16.71 3.47
N LEU A 229 -5.80 16.71 2.96
CA LEU A 229 -5.01 15.48 2.88
C LEU A 229 -4.49 15.06 4.26
N LEU A 230 -4.03 16.02 5.07
CA LEU A 230 -3.46 15.74 6.39
C LEU A 230 -4.53 15.30 7.40
N ASN A 231 -5.75 15.84 7.31
CA ASN A 231 -6.89 15.36 8.09
C ASN A 231 -7.17 13.89 7.78
N GLY A 232 -7.14 13.50 6.50
CA GLY A 232 -7.29 12.11 6.08
C GLY A 232 -6.25 11.15 6.70
N CYS A 233 -5.08 11.63 7.10
CA CYS A 233 -4.05 10.80 7.72
C CYS A 233 -3.68 11.19 9.15
N ALA A 234 -4.53 11.96 9.84
CA ALA A 234 -4.29 12.45 11.19
C ALA A 234 -3.96 11.31 12.17
N ARG A 235 -4.59 10.14 11.99
CA ARG A 235 -4.40 8.94 12.80
C ARG A 235 -3.18 8.10 12.44
N CYS A 236 -2.50 8.42 11.33
CA CYS A 236 -1.33 7.70 10.83
C CYS A 236 -1.55 6.19 10.65
N LEU A 237 -2.75 5.79 10.17
CA LEU A 237 -3.08 4.39 9.98
C LEU A 237 -2.38 3.77 8.75
N THR A 238 -2.25 2.45 8.78
CA THR A 238 -1.71 1.65 7.68
C THR A 238 -2.65 0.51 7.36
N GLN A 239 -2.81 0.15 6.09
CA GLN A 239 -3.53 -1.07 5.71
C GLN A 239 -2.72 -2.37 5.94
N ASN A 240 -1.43 -2.25 6.30
CA ASN A 240 -0.53 -3.38 6.50
C ASN A 240 -0.98 -4.38 7.59
N SER A 241 -1.85 -3.99 8.52
CA SER A 241 -2.42 -4.91 9.50
C SER A 241 -3.15 -6.09 8.84
N ASN A 242 -3.84 -5.82 7.73
CA ASN A 242 -4.66 -6.79 7.02
C ASN A 242 -3.80 -7.78 6.21
N GLU A 243 -2.55 -7.43 5.89
CA GLU A 243 -1.63 -8.30 5.15
C GLU A 243 -1.39 -9.64 5.85
N SER A 244 -1.44 -9.66 7.19
CA SER A 244 -1.22 -10.88 7.97
C SER A 244 -2.31 -11.94 7.72
N LEU A 245 -3.59 -11.55 7.74
CA LEU A 245 -4.71 -12.42 7.42
C LEU A 245 -4.76 -12.73 5.92
N HIS A 246 -4.55 -11.73 5.07
CA HIS A 246 -4.51 -11.90 3.62
C HIS A 246 -3.49 -12.96 3.21
N SER A 247 -2.31 -12.99 3.86
CA SER A 247 -1.30 -14.00 3.59
C SER A 247 -1.79 -15.43 3.87
N VAL A 248 -2.64 -15.64 4.88
CA VAL A 248 -3.21 -16.96 5.19
C VAL A 248 -4.26 -17.33 4.14
N ILE A 249 -5.16 -16.40 3.81
CA ILE A 249 -6.18 -16.60 2.77
C ILE A 249 -5.51 -16.98 1.44
N TRP A 250 -4.50 -16.20 1.01
CA TRP A 250 -3.83 -16.42 -0.26
C TRP A 250 -2.93 -17.66 -0.30
N SER A 251 -2.54 -18.21 0.86
CA SER A 251 -1.86 -19.50 0.93
C SER A 251 -2.78 -20.69 0.65
N LYS A 252 -4.10 -20.51 0.88
CA LYS A 252 -5.13 -21.52 0.65
C LYS A 252 -5.79 -21.38 -0.72
N CYS A 253 -5.97 -20.13 -1.17
CA CYS A 253 -6.53 -19.83 -2.49
C CYS A 253 -5.69 -18.73 -3.12
N SER A 254 -4.83 -19.06 -4.09
CA SER A 254 -3.95 -18.07 -4.72
C SER A 254 -4.74 -16.92 -5.33
N LYS A 255 -4.21 -15.70 -5.20
CA LYS A 255 -4.72 -14.49 -5.86
C LYS A 255 -4.36 -14.42 -7.35
N GLU A 256 -3.41 -15.23 -7.79
CA GLU A 256 -2.85 -15.20 -9.15
C GLU A 256 -3.67 -16.04 -10.13
N THR A 257 -4.53 -16.92 -9.60
CA THR A 257 -5.42 -17.76 -10.39
C THR A 257 -6.86 -17.40 -10.12
N SER A 258 -7.71 -17.55 -11.14
CA SER A 258 -9.15 -17.43 -10.95
C SER A 258 -9.66 -18.62 -10.15
N ALA A 259 -10.47 -18.37 -9.13
CA ALA A 259 -11.06 -19.41 -8.27
C ALA A 259 -12.59 -19.29 -8.22
N LYS A 260 -13.26 -20.43 -8.09
CA LYS A 260 -14.72 -20.48 -7.94
C LYS A 260 -15.12 -19.84 -6.60
N PRO A 261 -16.27 -19.14 -6.50
CA PRO A 261 -16.74 -18.53 -5.25
C PRO A 261 -16.74 -19.48 -4.05
N ARG A 262 -17.16 -20.74 -4.25
CA ARG A 262 -17.18 -21.76 -3.19
C ARG A 262 -15.78 -22.05 -2.65
N CYS A 263 -14.78 -22.16 -3.52
CA CYS A 263 -13.39 -22.39 -3.12
C CYS A 263 -12.86 -21.20 -2.31
N VAL A 264 -13.16 -19.97 -2.75
CA VAL A 264 -12.77 -18.75 -2.01
C VAL A 264 -13.45 -18.72 -0.63
N ASN A 265 -14.74 -19.05 -0.54
CA ASN A 265 -15.47 -19.06 0.72
C ASN A 265 -14.89 -20.08 1.72
N ILE A 266 -14.57 -21.29 1.26
CA ILE A 266 -13.93 -22.32 2.09
C ILE A 266 -12.56 -21.83 2.55
N ALA A 267 -11.72 -21.36 1.62
CA ALA A 267 -10.39 -20.86 1.93
C ALA A 267 -10.40 -19.71 2.94
N VAL A 268 -11.33 -18.77 2.81
CA VAL A 268 -11.50 -17.66 3.76
C VAL A 268 -11.95 -18.16 5.13
N SER A 269 -12.94 -19.05 5.18
CA SER A 269 -13.47 -19.60 6.44
C SER A 269 -12.40 -20.38 7.21
N GLU A 270 -11.64 -21.23 6.51
CA GLU A 270 -10.50 -21.93 7.08
C GLU A 270 -9.40 -20.96 7.53
N ALA A 271 -9.03 -19.99 6.69
CA ALA A 271 -7.98 -19.03 7.01
C ALA A 271 -8.31 -18.22 8.27
N VAL A 272 -9.56 -17.75 8.40
CA VAL A 272 -10.03 -17.02 9.58
C VAL A 272 -9.99 -17.92 10.82
N SER A 273 -10.42 -19.17 10.70
CA SER A 273 -10.39 -20.14 11.80
C SER A 273 -8.96 -20.41 12.28
N GLU A 274 -8.03 -20.68 11.34
CA GLU A 274 -6.62 -20.91 11.67
C GLU A 274 -5.93 -19.67 12.24
N TYR A 275 -6.24 -18.50 11.69
CA TYR A 275 -5.67 -17.23 12.14
C TYR A 275 -6.04 -16.94 13.59
N ASN A 276 -7.32 -17.09 13.94
CA ASN A 276 -7.85 -16.77 15.27
C ASN A 276 -7.59 -17.88 16.31
N PHE A 277 -7.79 -19.14 15.94
CA PHE A 277 -7.79 -20.26 16.90
C PHE A 277 -6.57 -21.17 16.80
N GLY A 278 -5.79 -21.06 15.72
CA GLY A 278 -4.70 -21.96 15.40
C GLY A 278 -5.11 -23.16 14.57
N THR A 279 -4.12 -23.76 13.92
CA THR A 279 -4.31 -24.83 12.94
C THR A 279 -4.92 -26.07 13.59
N LEU A 280 -4.48 -26.44 14.80
CA LEU A 280 -4.98 -27.63 15.48
C LEU A 280 -6.46 -27.50 15.85
N LYS A 281 -6.85 -26.38 16.47
CA LYS A 281 -8.24 -26.16 16.87
C LYS A 281 -9.14 -26.03 15.65
N ALA A 282 -8.72 -25.28 14.63
CA ALA A 282 -9.48 -25.15 13.39
C ALA A 282 -9.70 -26.52 12.72
N LEU A 283 -8.65 -27.35 12.62
CA LEU A 283 -8.74 -28.71 12.07
C LEU A 283 -9.77 -29.57 12.83
N LYS A 284 -9.72 -29.54 14.17
CA LYS A 284 -10.64 -30.31 15.02
C LYS A 284 -12.09 -29.93 14.80
N GLU A 285 -12.39 -28.63 14.79
CA GLU A 285 -13.77 -28.15 14.60
C GLU A 285 -14.27 -28.41 13.18
N ILE A 286 -13.43 -28.24 12.16
CA ILE A 286 -13.81 -28.49 10.75
C ILE A 286 -14.12 -29.96 10.53
N GLN A 287 -13.28 -30.87 11.02
CA GLN A 287 -13.52 -32.32 10.85
C GLN A 287 -14.74 -32.78 11.65
N LYS A 288 -14.91 -32.29 12.88
CA LYS A 288 -16.13 -32.53 13.66
C LYS A 288 -17.39 -32.06 12.92
N ALA A 289 -17.38 -30.87 12.34
CA ALA A 289 -18.51 -30.35 11.57
C ALA A 289 -18.77 -31.14 10.27
N ALA A 290 -17.75 -31.80 9.72
CA ALA A 290 -17.85 -32.66 8.55
C ALA A 290 -18.20 -34.12 8.90
N ASN A 291 -18.38 -34.46 10.18
CA ASN A 291 -18.53 -35.83 10.69
C ASN A 291 -17.39 -36.75 10.21
N LEU A 292 -16.14 -36.25 10.28
CA LEU A 292 -14.94 -36.99 9.93
C LEU A 292 -14.07 -37.23 11.16
N ASP A 293 -13.50 -38.42 11.23
CA ASP A 293 -12.50 -38.77 12.24
C ASP A 293 -11.14 -38.17 11.91
N ILE A 294 -10.45 -37.69 12.96
CA ILE A 294 -9.16 -37.02 12.84
C ILE A 294 -8.05 -38.03 13.09
N GLY A 295 -7.25 -38.30 12.05
CA GLY A 295 -6.02 -39.10 12.17
C GLY A 295 -4.98 -38.45 13.09
N GLU A 296 -4.22 -39.27 13.80
CA GLU A 296 -3.21 -38.82 14.76
C GLU A 296 -2.11 -37.99 14.08
N GLU A 297 -1.69 -38.38 12.87
CA GLU A 297 -0.68 -37.66 12.09
C GLU A 297 -1.15 -36.24 11.75
N ALA A 298 -2.44 -36.08 11.42
CA ALA A 298 -3.01 -34.77 11.13
C ALA A 298 -2.99 -33.86 12.37
N VAL A 299 -3.28 -34.42 13.55
CA VAL A 299 -3.16 -33.73 14.85
C VAL A 299 -1.72 -33.31 15.11
N GLN A 300 -0.76 -34.21 14.94
CA GLN A 300 0.67 -33.93 15.17
C GLN A 300 1.21 -32.86 14.21
N ILE A 301 0.84 -32.93 12.92
CA ILE A 301 1.21 -31.92 11.92
C ILE A 301 0.62 -30.56 12.28
N ALA A 302 -0.66 -30.51 12.66
CA ALA A 302 -1.34 -29.28 13.02
C ALA A 302 -0.74 -28.64 14.29
N ALA A 303 -0.45 -29.44 15.32
CA ALA A 303 0.23 -29.01 16.53
C ALA A 303 1.64 -28.45 16.22
N THR A 304 2.37 -29.12 15.33
CA THR A 304 3.70 -28.67 14.88
C THR A 304 3.62 -27.34 14.12
N ARG A 305 2.61 -27.16 13.27
CA ARG A 305 2.37 -25.88 12.56
C ARG A 305 2.10 -24.74 13.55
N ASP A 306 1.26 -24.98 14.56
CA ASP A 306 0.98 -24.01 15.61
C ASP A 306 2.22 -23.65 16.43
N TYR A 307 3.04 -24.65 16.80
CA TYR A 307 4.30 -24.44 17.48
C TYR A 307 5.26 -23.59 16.64
N ARG A 308 5.47 -23.94 15.36
CA ARG A 308 6.34 -23.18 14.44
C ARG A 308 5.85 -21.73 14.28
N ARG A 309 4.54 -21.51 14.14
CA ARG A 309 3.94 -20.19 14.05
C ARG A 309 4.22 -19.34 15.31
N LYS A 310 4.02 -19.91 16.51
CA LYS A 310 4.32 -19.23 17.78
C LYS A 310 5.82 -18.92 17.93
N LYS A 311 6.68 -19.89 17.60
CA LYS A 311 8.14 -19.74 17.64
C LYS A 311 8.61 -18.63 16.71
N GLU A 312 8.14 -18.63 15.46
CA GLU A 312 8.50 -17.60 14.48
C GLU A 312 7.96 -16.23 14.87
N ARG A 313 6.74 -16.13 15.39
CA ARG A 313 6.20 -14.87 15.96
C ARG A 313 7.13 -14.32 17.04
N ASN A 314 7.50 -15.14 18.03
CA ASN A 314 8.37 -14.72 19.13
C ASN A 314 9.77 -14.31 18.64
N ARG A 315 10.30 -15.02 17.64
CA ARG A 315 11.55 -14.67 16.97
C ARG A 315 11.43 -13.33 16.24
N GLN A 316 10.34 -13.09 15.51
CA GLN A 316 10.11 -11.87 14.74
C GLN A 316 9.82 -10.64 15.62
N SER A 317 9.24 -10.83 16.80
CA SER A 317 9.04 -9.75 17.77
C SER A 317 10.34 -9.31 18.46
N ASN A 318 11.37 -10.17 18.49
CA ASN A 318 12.66 -9.86 19.10
C ASN A 318 13.38 -8.70 18.36
N LEU A 319 13.85 -7.71 19.13
CA LEU A 319 14.52 -6.53 18.58
C LEU A 319 15.82 -6.86 17.83
N ALA A 320 16.65 -7.76 18.38
CA ALA A 320 17.89 -8.19 17.74
C ALA A 320 17.62 -8.84 16.39
N PHE A 321 16.57 -9.68 16.32
CA PHE A 321 16.14 -10.28 15.07
C PHE A 321 15.64 -9.24 14.06
N ARG A 322 14.83 -8.26 14.50
CA ARG A 322 14.37 -7.16 13.63
C ARG A 322 15.54 -6.35 13.05
N ILE A 323 16.56 -6.08 13.87
CA ILE A 323 17.78 -5.38 13.43
C ILE A 323 18.57 -6.23 12.44
N ALA A 324 18.81 -7.51 12.75
CA ALA A 324 19.50 -8.45 11.88
C ALA A 324 18.79 -8.60 10.53
N ARG A 325 17.48 -8.80 10.52
CA ARG A 325 16.65 -8.86 9.31
C ARG A 325 16.77 -7.60 8.45
N ARG A 326 16.80 -6.41 9.07
CA ARG A 326 17.02 -5.14 8.35
C ARG A 326 18.42 -5.09 7.72
N LYS A 327 19.47 -5.52 8.45
CA LYS A 327 20.84 -5.59 7.94
C LYS A 327 20.95 -6.55 6.75
N VAL A 328 20.41 -7.76 6.87
CA VAL A 328 20.39 -8.77 5.79
C VAL A 328 19.64 -8.24 4.57
N LYS A 329 18.47 -7.62 4.75
CA LYS A 329 17.73 -7.00 3.64
C LYS A 329 18.55 -5.92 2.93
N LEU A 330 19.27 -5.07 3.68
CA LEU A 330 20.15 -4.06 3.11
C LEU A 330 21.33 -4.68 2.35
N ALA A 331 21.93 -5.74 2.88
CA ALA A 331 23.00 -6.48 2.22
C ALA A 331 22.53 -7.13 0.91
N ASN A 332 21.37 -7.79 0.92
CA ASN A 332 20.78 -8.38 -0.28
C ASN A 332 20.46 -7.33 -1.34
N MET A 333 19.88 -6.19 -0.97
CA MET A 333 19.66 -5.09 -1.92
C MET A 333 20.96 -4.53 -2.51
N ARG A 334 22.05 -4.48 -1.72
CA ARG A 334 23.38 -4.08 -2.23
C ARG A 334 23.93 -5.11 -3.21
N LYS A 335 23.84 -6.41 -2.86
CA LYS A 335 24.26 -7.52 -3.73
C LYS A 335 23.49 -7.53 -5.04
N GLU A 336 22.16 -7.42 -4.99
CA GLU A 336 21.31 -7.37 -6.19
C GLU A 336 21.62 -6.16 -7.06
N LYS A 337 21.89 -4.98 -6.46
CA LYS A 337 22.31 -3.80 -7.20
C LYS A 337 23.68 -3.98 -7.86
N TYR A 338 24.60 -4.67 -7.19
CA TYR A 338 25.90 -5.02 -7.76
C TYR A 338 25.75 -6.01 -8.92
N SER A 339 24.96 -7.07 -8.76
CA SER A 339 24.63 -8.02 -9.82
C SER A 339 24.01 -7.33 -11.03
N LYS A 340 22.96 -6.51 -10.84
CA LYS A 340 22.34 -5.73 -11.92
C LYS A 340 23.32 -4.79 -12.63
N LYS A 341 24.31 -4.26 -11.90
CA LYS A 341 25.36 -3.42 -12.51
C LYS A 341 26.34 -4.24 -13.34
N LYS A 342 26.68 -5.46 -12.89
CA LYS A 342 27.56 -6.40 -13.59
C LYS A 342 26.89 -6.98 -14.85
N GLU A 343 25.60 -7.30 -14.75
CA GLU A 343 24.79 -7.89 -15.82
C GLU A 343 24.48 -6.90 -16.96
N GLY A 344 24.52 -5.59 -16.68
CA GLY A 344 24.16 -4.57 -17.67
C GLY A 344 22.67 -4.59 -18.02
N ILE A 345 22.31 -4.10 -19.21
CA ILE A 345 20.91 -4.15 -19.67
C ILE A 345 20.67 -5.52 -20.30
N THR A 346 19.99 -6.40 -19.56
CA THR A 346 19.67 -7.77 -20.02
C THR A 346 18.37 -7.85 -20.82
N TYR A 347 17.38 -7.01 -20.51
CA TYR A 347 16.12 -6.91 -21.26
C TYR A 347 15.56 -5.49 -21.15
N SER A 348 15.18 -4.91 -22.29
CA SER A 348 14.38 -3.68 -22.30
C SER A 348 13.23 -3.80 -23.30
N THR A 349 12.06 -3.33 -22.89
CA THR A 349 10.83 -3.34 -23.67
C THR A 349 11.06 -2.59 -24.99
N GLY A 350 10.93 -3.30 -26.13
CA GLY A 350 11.06 -2.74 -27.48
C GLY A 350 12.30 -3.13 -28.28
N PHE A 351 13.20 -3.98 -27.74
CA PHE A 351 14.43 -4.39 -28.45
C PHE A 351 14.24 -5.45 -29.55
N PHE A 352 13.06 -6.05 -29.68
CA PHE A 352 12.70 -6.89 -30.83
C PHE A 352 11.99 -6.06 -31.92
N LYS A 353 12.74 -5.25 -32.66
CA LYS A 353 12.34 -4.86 -34.02
C LYS A 353 13.34 -5.52 -34.97
N HIS A 354 12.93 -6.62 -35.58
CA HIS A 354 13.65 -7.25 -36.69
C HIS A 354 13.97 -6.19 -37.75
N LYS A 355 15.25 -5.89 -37.93
CA LYS A 355 15.74 -5.25 -39.15
C LYS A 355 15.62 -6.29 -40.28
N CYS A 356 14.44 -6.41 -40.86
CA CYS A 356 14.31 -7.01 -42.18
C CYS A 356 14.79 -5.96 -43.20
N LYS A 357 16.11 -5.92 -43.44
CA LYS A 357 16.68 -5.19 -44.58
C LYS A 357 16.23 -5.92 -45.84
N LYS A 358 15.19 -5.41 -46.50
CA LYS A 358 14.96 -5.72 -47.93
C LYS A 358 16.20 -5.26 -48.69
N LYS A 359 17.00 -6.21 -49.17
CA LYS A 359 17.91 -5.98 -50.29
C LYS A 359 17.03 -5.70 -51.51
N ARG A 360 17.22 -4.54 -52.14
CA ARG A 360 16.95 -4.35 -53.56
C ARG A 360 18.27 -4.50 -54.28
#